data_AF-M5BIA9-F1
#
_entry.id   AF-M5BIA9-F1
#
_cell.length_a   1.000
_cell.length_b   1.000
_cell.length_c   1.000
_cell.angle_alpha   90.00
_cell.angle_beta   90.00
_cell.angle_gamma   90.00
#
_symmetry.space_group_name_H-M   'P 1'
#
loop_
_entity.id
_entity.type
_entity.pdbx_description
1 polymer ?
#
loop_
_entity_poly.entity_id
_entity_poly.type
_entity_poly.pdbx_seq_one_letter_code
_entity_poly.pdbx_strand_id
1 'polypeptide(L)'
;MATSMAAAIAATMPERQAAQTTAPAAAVTHEAIPASMAKLMDVEAEIPLASVELDGLVVMKIMKHSQESSNANGLLVGIDLDGTLNVTNSFAMPNLTDDDDKSGKAAGEYKRLI
;
A
#
# COMPACT_ATOMS: atom_id res chain seq x y z
N MET A 1 -11.60 44.05 -41.73
CA MET A 1 -12.40 44.23 -40.50
C MET A 1 -12.86 42.86 -40.02
N ALA A 2 -12.25 42.36 -38.94
CA ALA A 2 -12.82 41.33 -38.07
C ALA A 2 -12.01 41.38 -36.76
N THR A 3 -12.61 41.98 -35.75
CA THR A 3 -12.04 42.32 -34.46
C THR A 3 -12.51 41.31 -33.40
N SER A 4 -11.58 40.88 -32.55
CA SER A 4 -11.76 40.63 -31.12
C SER A 4 -12.74 39.53 -30.64
N MET A 5 -12.20 38.40 -30.19
CA MET A 5 -12.86 37.53 -29.19
C MET A 5 -11.87 36.70 -28.33
N ALA A 6 -10.62 37.16 -28.18
CA ALA A 6 -9.61 36.51 -27.33
C ALA A 6 -9.24 37.32 -26.07
N ALA A 7 -9.95 38.43 -25.81
CA ALA A 7 -9.65 39.39 -24.74
C ALA A 7 -10.62 39.32 -23.54
N ALA A 8 -11.28 38.18 -23.32
CA ALA A 8 -12.24 38.01 -22.20
C ALA A 8 -11.70 37.15 -21.03
N ILE A 9 -10.48 36.61 -21.13
CA ILE A 9 -9.87 35.78 -20.08
C ILE A 9 -8.81 36.54 -19.28
N ALA A 10 -8.56 37.81 -19.61
CA ALA A 10 -7.53 38.66 -18.99
C ALA A 10 -8.02 39.47 -17.77
N ALA A 11 -9.24 39.24 -17.27
CA ALA A 11 -9.83 40.08 -16.21
C ALA A 11 -10.14 39.33 -14.89
N THR A 12 -9.69 38.09 -14.71
CA THR A 12 -9.80 37.40 -13.42
C THR A 12 -8.45 36.82 -12.99
N MET A 13 -7.49 37.72 -12.77
CA MET A 13 -6.47 37.46 -11.76
C MET A 13 -7.13 37.46 -10.38
N PRO A 14 -6.71 36.54 -9.52
CA PRO A 14 -6.09 37.01 -8.31
C PRO A 14 -4.66 36.50 -8.24
N GLU A 15 -3.73 37.46 -8.29
CA GLU A 15 -2.52 37.52 -7.46
C GLU A 15 -2.31 36.29 -6.57
N ARG A 16 -1.55 35.31 -7.04
CA ARG A 16 -0.85 34.37 -6.16
C ARG A 16 0.44 33.87 -6.79
N GLN A 17 1.53 34.44 -6.28
CA GLN A 17 2.86 33.86 -6.18
C GLN A 17 3.83 33.97 -7.38
N ALA A 18 4.23 35.20 -7.71
CA ALA A 18 5.60 35.45 -8.15
C ALA A 18 6.50 35.71 -6.92
N ALA A 19 6.82 34.65 -6.17
CA ALA A 19 7.88 34.62 -5.16
C ALA A 19 8.16 33.17 -4.72
N GLN A 20 8.78 32.37 -5.58
CA GLN A 20 9.52 31.17 -5.16
C GLN A 20 10.83 31.09 -5.95
N THR A 21 11.74 31.99 -5.60
CA THR A 21 13.18 31.74 -5.73
C THR A 21 13.57 30.62 -4.76
N THR A 22 14.55 29.82 -5.19
CA THR A 22 15.21 28.70 -4.48
C THR A 22 14.39 27.41 -4.35
N ALA A 23 14.71 26.45 -5.21
CA ALA A 23 14.41 25.05 -4.98
C ALA A 23 15.35 24.49 -3.90
N PRO A 24 14.82 23.93 -2.79
CA PRO A 24 15.50 22.87 -2.09
C PRO A 24 15.03 21.53 -2.66
N ALA A 25 15.98 20.63 -2.87
CA ALA A 25 15.72 19.24 -3.20
C ALA A 25 14.69 18.67 -2.21
N ALA A 26 13.62 18.07 -2.75
CA ALA A 26 12.66 17.30 -1.98
C ALA A 26 13.40 16.09 -1.39
N ALA A 27 13.98 16.29 -0.20
CA ALA A 27 14.33 15.21 0.68
C ALA A 27 13.04 14.46 0.98
N VAL A 28 13.06 13.14 0.74
CA VAL A 28 12.04 12.22 1.23
C VAL A 28 12.10 12.27 2.75
N THR A 29 11.41 13.25 3.32
CA THR A 29 11.11 13.30 4.74
C THR A 29 10.28 12.07 5.03
N HIS A 30 10.85 11.14 5.78
CA HIS A 30 10.06 10.16 6.51
C HIS A 30 9.18 11.01 7.44
N GLU A 31 7.94 11.30 7.03
CA GLU A 31 6.91 11.69 7.99
C GLU A 31 6.76 10.48 8.89
N ALA A 32 7.50 10.51 9.99
CA ALA A 32 7.26 9.66 11.13
C ALA A 32 5.76 9.75 11.39
N ILE A 33 5.12 8.59 11.29
CA ILE A 33 3.71 8.35 11.58
C ILE A 33 3.32 9.28 12.75
N PRO A 34 2.39 10.22 12.56
CA PRO A 34 2.07 11.20 13.60
C PRO A 34 1.80 10.46 14.91
N ALA A 35 2.35 10.95 16.02
CA ALA A 35 2.35 10.24 17.31
C ALA A 35 0.95 9.78 17.79
N SER A 36 -0.11 10.38 17.25
CA SER A 36 -1.50 9.97 17.49
C SER A 36 -1.88 8.62 16.85
N MET A 37 -1.22 8.24 15.75
CA MET A 37 -1.40 6.96 15.07
C MET A 37 -0.48 5.87 15.64
N ALA A 38 0.69 6.26 16.18
CA ALA A 38 1.59 5.34 16.89
C ALA A 38 0.96 4.71 18.15
N LYS A 39 -0.07 5.34 18.71
CA LYS A 39 -0.82 4.81 19.87
C LYS A 39 -1.95 3.84 19.49
N LEU A 40 -2.29 3.74 18.20
CA LEU A 40 -3.36 2.88 17.67
C LEU A 40 -2.80 1.63 16.98
N MET A 41 -1.52 1.68 16.59
CA MET A 41 -0.83 0.53 16.03
C MET A 41 -0.31 -0.33 17.19
N ASP A 42 -0.85 -1.54 17.31
CA ASP A 42 -0.36 -2.52 18.29
C ASP A 42 0.92 -3.19 17.76
N VAL A 43 2.06 -2.52 17.94
CA VAL A 43 3.36 -3.01 17.46
C VAL A 43 3.86 -4.19 18.29
N GLU A 44 3.48 -4.27 19.57
CA GLU A 44 3.91 -5.32 20.51
C GLU A 44 2.98 -6.54 20.49
N ALA A 45 1.89 -6.49 19.71
CA ALA A 45 0.88 -7.53 19.57
C ALA A 45 0.32 -7.99 20.93
N GLU A 46 0.01 -7.02 21.80
CA GLU A 46 -0.62 -7.28 23.11
C GLU A 46 -2.07 -7.73 22.95
N ILE A 47 -2.75 -7.28 21.89
CA ILE A 47 -4.14 -7.56 21.58
C ILE A 47 -4.21 -8.68 20.52
N PRO A 48 -4.91 -9.79 20.79
CA PRO A 48 -5.15 -10.80 19.78
C PRO A 48 -5.98 -10.26 18.61
N LEU A 49 -5.59 -10.59 17.38
CA LEU A 49 -6.38 -10.29 16.18
C LEU A 49 -7.76 -10.96 16.23
N ALA A 50 -8.82 -10.16 16.19
CA ALA A 50 -10.20 -10.60 16.19
C ALA A 50 -10.84 -10.56 14.80
N SER A 51 -10.42 -9.61 13.95
CA SER A 51 -10.96 -9.39 12.62
C SER A 51 -9.89 -9.06 11.59
N VAL A 52 -10.22 -9.31 10.32
CA VAL A 52 -9.38 -8.97 9.16
C VAL A 52 -10.23 -8.18 8.19
N GLU A 53 -9.76 -6.99 7.83
CA GLU A 53 -10.36 -6.16 6.79
C GLU A 53 -9.49 -6.21 5.54
N LEU A 54 -10.11 -6.46 4.40
CA LEU A 54 -9.42 -6.54 3.12
C LEU A 54 -9.83 -5.38 2.21
N ASP A 55 -8.86 -4.67 1.66
CA ASP A 55 -9.15 -3.71 0.60
C ASP A 55 -9.71 -4.42 -0.65
N GLY A 56 -10.62 -3.76 -1.37
CA GLY A 56 -11.28 -4.35 -2.53
C GLY A 56 -10.29 -4.77 -3.63
N LEU A 57 -9.19 -4.02 -3.77
CA LEU A 57 -8.14 -4.34 -4.74
C LEU A 57 -7.38 -5.62 -4.37
N VAL A 58 -7.21 -5.89 -3.07
CA VAL A 58 -6.58 -7.12 -2.57
C VAL A 58 -7.43 -8.33 -2.94
N VAL A 59 -8.75 -8.25 -2.72
CA VAL A 59 -9.68 -9.31 -3.10
C VAL A 59 -9.58 -9.61 -4.60
N MET A 60 -9.55 -8.58 -5.45
CA MET A 60 -9.41 -8.78 -6.90
C MET A 60 -8.07 -9.43 -7.29
N LYS A 61 -6.97 -9.06 -6.65
CA LYS A 61 -5.65 -9.67 -6.90
C LYS A 61 -5.64 -11.15 -6.53
N ILE A 62 -6.25 -11.53 -5.41
CA ILE A 62 -6.38 -12.93 -4.97
C ILE A 62 -7.25 -13.71 -5.96
N MET A 63 -8.41 -13.15 -6.35
CA MET A 63 -9.30 -13.79 -7.32
C MET A 63 -8.62 -14.00 -8.67
N LYS A 64 -7.83 -13.03 -9.14
CA LYS A 64 -7.06 -13.17 -10.38
C LYS A 64 -6.02 -14.30 -10.26
N HIS A 65 -5.22 -14.29 -9.20
CA HIS A 65 -4.20 -15.33 -8.97
C HIS A 65 -4.80 -16.73 -8.90
N SER A 66 -5.95 -16.88 -8.23
CA SER A 66 -6.67 -18.14 -8.13
C SER A 66 -7.28 -18.64 -9.44
N GLN A 67 -7.46 -17.77 -10.44
CA GLN A 67 -7.90 -18.19 -11.78
C GLN A 67 -6.72 -18.62 -12.65
N GLU A 68 -5.54 -18.05 -12.44
CA GLU A 68 -4.34 -18.32 -13.24
C GLU A 68 -3.49 -19.48 -12.68
N SER A 69 -3.71 -19.86 -11.42
CA SER A 69 -2.88 -20.83 -10.69
C SER A 69 -3.72 -21.87 -9.98
N SER A 70 -3.31 -23.14 -10.02
CA SER A 70 -3.97 -24.22 -9.27
C SER A 70 -3.82 -24.06 -7.75
N ASN A 71 -2.68 -23.52 -7.30
CA ASN A 71 -2.37 -23.27 -5.90
C ASN A 71 -2.07 -21.77 -5.69
N ALA A 72 -3.09 -21.01 -5.32
CA ALA A 72 -3.02 -19.55 -5.19
C ALA A 72 -2.35 -19.08 -3.89
N ASN A 73 -1.05 -19.37 -3.74
CA ASN A 73 -0.27 -18.94 -2.58
C ASN A 73 0.30 -17.53 -2.76
N GLY A 74 0.49 -16.81 -1.66
CA GLY A 74 0.99 -15.43 -1.70
C GLY A 74 1.24 -14.83 -0.32
N LEU A 75 1.66 -13.57 -0.31
CA LEU A 75 1.92 -12.77 0.87
C LEU A 75 0.92 -11.61 0.95
N LEU A 76 0.39 -11.37 2.15
CA LEU A 76 -0.47 -10.23 2.45
C LEU A 76 0.33 -9.17 3.20
N VAL A 77 0.05 -7.90 2.90
CA VAL A 77 0.66 -6.76 3.57
C VAL A 77 -0.45 -5.91 4.18
N GLY A 78 -0.35 -5.68 5.48
CA GLY A 78 -1.34 -4.95 6.25
C GLY A 78 -0.76 -4.40 7.55
N ILE A 79 -1.59 -3.64 8.27
CA ILE A 79 -1.28 -3.03 9.56
C ILE A 79 -2.32 -3.50 10.56
N ASP A 80 -1.87 -3.89 11.75
CA ASP A 80 -2.76 -4.14 12.88
C ASP A 80 -3.18 -2.82 13.54
N LEU A 81 -4.48 -2.63 13.66
CA LEU A 81 -5.13 -1.49 14.30
C LEU A 81 -6.10 -2.04 15.34
N ASP A 82 -5.68 -1.99 16.61
CA ASP A 82 -6.50 -2.39 17.76
C ASP A 82 -7.19 -3.76 17.63
N GLY A 83 -6.46 -4.79 17.16
CA GLY A 83 -6.98 -6.15 17.00
C GLY A 83 -7.72 -6.38 15.67
N THR A 84 -7.67 -5.43 14.75
CA THR A 84 -8.12 -5.59 13.36
C THR A 84 -6.94 -5.46 12.41
N LEU A 85 -6.66 -6.53 11.67
CA LEU A 85 -5.66 -6.51 10.62
C LEU A 85 -6.23 -5.89 9.34
N ASN A 86 -5.81 -4.68 9.00
CA ASN A 86 -6.17 -4.01 7.76
C ASN A 86 -5.17 -4.35 6.65
N VAL A 87 -5.59 -5.17 5.69
CA VAL A 87 -4.78 -5.64 4.58
C VAL A 87 -4.94 -4.72 3.37
N THR A 88 -3.84 -4.08 2.99
CA THR A 88 -3.80 -3.08 1.92
C THR A 88 -3.21 -3.62 0.62
N ASN A 89 -2.47 -4.73 0.66
CA ASN A 89 -1.90 -5.33 -0.55
C ASN A 89 -1.72 -6.85 -0.45
N SER A 90 -1.61 -7.49 -1.61
CA SER A 90 -1.30 -8.92 -1.76
C SER A 90 -0.36 -9.17 -2.92
N PHE A 91 0.57 -10.10 -2.75
CA PHE A 91 1.55 -10.51 -3.74
C PHE A 91 1.44 -12.00 -4.00
N ALA A 92 1.23 -12.39 -5.25
CA ALA A 92 1.22 -13.78 -5.68
C ALA A 92 2.63 -14.37 -5.60
N MET A 93 2.75 -15.58 -5.08
CA MET A 93 3.98 -16.36 -5.12
C MET A 93 4.05 -17.14 -6.43
N PRO A 94 5.25 -17.37 -7.02
CA PRO A 94 5.39 -18.19 -8.20
C PRO A 94 4.84 -19.60 -7.97
N ASN A 95 4.20 -20.17 -8.99
CA ASN A 95 3.69 -21.53 -8.92
C ASN A 95 4.86 -22.50 -8.84
N LEU A 96 5.04 -23.13 -7.68
CA LEU A 96 5.92 -24.29 -7.54
C LEU A 96 5.10 -25.50 -7.97
N THR A 97 5.30 -25.96 -9.20
CA THR A 97 4.78 -27.26 -9.64
C THR A 97 5.50 -28.36 -8.88
N ASP A 98 4.76 -29.31 -8.29
CA ASP A 98 5.26 -30.44 -7.48
C ASP A 98 6.33 -31.32 -8.18
N ASP A 99 6.64 -31.09 -9.46
CA ASP A 99 7.73 -31.76 -10.19
C ASP A 99 9.15 -31.27 -9.81
N ASP A 100 9.29 -30.13 -9.14
CA ASP A 100 10.59 -29.59 -8.70
C ASP A 100 11.00 -30.03 -7.28
N ASP A 101 10.23 -30.93 -6.65
CA ASP A 101 10.45 -31.43 -5.28
C ASP A 101 11.58 -32.47 -5.14
N LYS A 102 12.71 -32.27 -5.85
CA LYS A 102 14.00 -32.88 -5.45
C LYS A 102 14.86 -31.97 -4.58
N SER A 103 14.36 -30.79 -4.21
CA SER A 103 14.93 -29.99 -3.11
C SER A 103 13.85 -29.47 -2.18
N GLY A 104 13.13 -30.39 -1.53
CA GLY A 104 12.30 -30.08 -0.38
C GLY A 104 13.16 -29.53 0.77
N LYS A 105 13.40 -28.21 0.79
CA LYS A 105 13.79 -27.38 1.95
C LYS A 105 13.55 -25.89 1.66
N ALA A 106 12.29 -25.48 1.56
CA ALA A 106 11.92 -24.07 1.68
C ALA A 106 10.53 -23.86 2.31
N ALA A 107 10.02 -24.84 3.06
CA ALA A 107 8.95 -24.58 4.01
C ALA A 107 9.57 -23.74 5.14
N GLY A 108 9.39 -22.42 5.06
CA GLY A 108 9.94 -21.46 6.01
C GLY A 108 9.66 -21.91 7.45
N GLU A 109 10.74 -22.10 8.21
CA GLU A 109 10.66 -22.26 9.66
C GLU A 109 10.13 -20.95 10.26
N TYR A 110 8.82 -20.86 10.45
CA TYR A 110 8.23 -19.84 11.33
C TYR A 110 8.58 -20.22 12.76
N LYS A 111 9.69 -19.67 13.24
CA LYS A 111 10.13 -19.79 14.63
C LYS A 111 9.06 -19.19 15.55
N ARG A 112 8.21 -20.05 16.12
CA ARG A 112 7.40 -19.73 17.30
C ARG A 112 8.37 -19.49 18.45
N LEU A 113 8.58 -18.23 18.82
CA LEU A 113 9.19 -17.88 20.09
C LEU A 113 8.17 -18.18 21.19
N ILE A 114 8.54 -19.10 22.06
CA ILE A 114 7.97 -19.31 23.40
C ILE A 114 8.42 -18.17 24.32
#